data_AF-A0A158RHU7-F1
#
_entry.id   AF-A0A158RHU7-F1
#
_cell.length_a   1.000
_cell.length_b   1.000
_cell.length_c   1.000
_cell.angle_alpha   90.00
_cell.angle_beta   90.00
_cell.angle_gamma   90.00
#
_symmetry.space_group_name_H-M   'P 1'
#
loop_
_entity.id
_entity.type
_entity.pdbx_description
1 polymer ?
#
loop_
_entity_poly.entity_id
_entity_poly.type
_entity_poly.pdbx_seq_one_letter_code
_entity_poly.pdbx_strand_id
1 'polypeptide(L)' 'MAPNQGVLPTYTAGLYEKQNTSMVVSRGLGNSIIPQRIFNRPELVVVQLN' A
#
# COMPACT_ATOMS: atom_id res chain seq x y z
N MET A 1 0.76 1.40 10.09
CA MET A 1 -0.57 0.84 10.42
C MET A 1 -1.45 1.01 9.19
N ALA A 2 -2.01 -0.08 8.66
CA ALA A 2 -3.05 0.03 7.64
C ALA A 2 -4.37 0.36 8.33
N PRO A 3 -5.16 1.33 7.83
CA PRO A 3 -6.44 1.68 8.44
C PRO A 3 -7.33 0.45 8.61
N ASN A 4 -7.94 0.29 9.79
CA ASN A 4 -8.88 -0.80 10.11
C ASN A 4 -8.32 -2.23 10.02
N GLN A 5 -6.99 -2.44 9.93
CA GLN A 5 -6.39 -3.78 9.85
C GLN A 5 -5.48 -4.16 11.04
N GLY A 6 -5.28 -3.27 12.00
CA GLY A 6 -4.47 -3.54 13.19
C GLY A 6 -2.97 -3.70 12.92
N VAL A 7 -2.29 -4.49 13.77
CA VAL A 7 -0.81 -4.62 13.81
C VAL A 7 -0.27 -5.57 12.75
N LEU A 8 -1.03 -6.61 12.37
CA LEU A 8 -0.67 -7.60 11.35
C LEU A 8 -1.71 -7.55 10.22
N PRO A 9 -1.58 -6.58 9.30
CA PRO A 9 -2.56 -6.39 8.24
C PRO A 9 -2.58 -7.57 7.26
N THR A 10 -3.77 -7.95 6.80
CA THR A 10 -3.95 -8.97 5.74
C THR A 10 -3.32 -8.52 4.42
N TYR A 11 -3.30 -7.21 4.17
CA TYR A 11 -2.72 -6.62 2.96
C TYR A 11 -1.55 -5.70 3.33
N THR A 12 -0.39 -5.98 2.75
CA THR A 12 0.82 -5.16 2.83
C THR A 12 1.11 -4.56 1.45
N ALA A 13 2.22 -3.83 1.28
CA ALA A 13 2.55 -3.24 -0.01
C ALA A 13 2.71 -4.31 -1.10
N GLY A 14 2.04 -4.13 -2.24
CA GLY A 14 2.09 -5.09 -3.35
C GLY A 14 0.88 -5.05 -4.29
N LEU A 15 0.94 -5.93 -5.30
CA LEU A 15 -0.15 -6.20 -6.24
C LEU A 15 -0.89 -7.47 -5.79
N TYR A 16 -2.21 -7.38 -5.72
CA TYR A 16 -3.09 -8.49 -5.39
C TYR A 16 -4.07 -8.71 -6.53
N GLU A 17 -4.23 -9.97 -6.93
CA GLU A 17 -5.17 -10.36 -7.98
C GLU A 17 -6.36 -11.08 -7.35
N LYS A 18 -7.57 -10.71 -7.79
CA LYS A 18 -8.80 -11.41 -7.44
C LYS A 18 -9.74 -11.41 -8.63
N GLN A 19 -10.04 -12.61 -9.14
CA GLN A 19 -10.86 -12.80 -10.32
C GLN A 19 -10.29 -11.99 -11.51
N ASN A 20 -11.07 -11.05 -12.04
CA ASN A 20 -10.70 -10.15 -13.13
C ASN A 20 -10.27 -8.75 -12.63
N THR A 21 -9.93 -8.62 -11.35
CA THR A 21 -9.55 -7.35 -10.73
C THR A 21 -8.16 -7.41 -10.13
N SER A 22 -7.46 -6.27 -10.20
CA SER A 22 -6.15 -6.09 -9.59
C SER A 22 -6.23 -4.94 -8.57
N MET A 23 -5.76 -5.18 -7.35
CA MET A 23 -5.64 -4.20 -6.29
C MET A 23 -4.18 -3.92 -6.01
N VAL A 24 -3.77 -2.65 -6.10
CA VAL A 24 -2.42 -2.22 -5.70
C VAL A 24 -2.49 -1.54 -4.34
N VAL A 25 -1.69 -2.03 -3.39
CA VAL A 25 -1.50 -1.42 -2.08
C VAL A 25 -0.16 -0.70 -2.09
N SER A 26 -0.18 0.64 -2.10
CA SER A 26 1.02 1.48 -2.14
C SER A 26 1.50 1.88 -0.74
N ARG A 27 2.82 2.09 -0.58
CA ARG A 27 3.44 2.69 0.63
C ARG A 27 3.24 4.21 0.75
N GLY A 28 2.65 4.85 -0.26
CA GLY A 28 2.37 6.28 -0.31
C GLY A 28 3.63 7.17 -0.31
N LEU A 29 3.42 8.49 -0.45
CA LEU A 29 4.51 9.45 -0.66
C LEU A 29 5.01 10.18 0.60
N GLY A 30 4.19 10.38 1.65
CA GLY A 30 4.72 11.12 2.82
C GLY A 30 3.77 11.54 3.94
N ASN A 31 2.45 11.62 3.75
CA ASN A 31 1.53 12.15 4.77
C ASN A 31 1.08 11.10 5.80
N SER A 32 2.03 10.42 6.44
CA SER A 32 1.71 9.39 7.43
C SER A 32 1.36 10.01 8.79
N ILE A 33 0.38 9.40 9.48
CA ILE A 33 0.03 9.72 10.88
C ILE A 33 1.22 9.44 11.82
N ILE A 34 2.13 8.54 11.40
CA ILE A 34 3.34 8.20 12.14
C ILE A 34 4.55 8.72 11.34
N PRO A 35 5.33 9.66 11.87
CA PRO A 35 6.40 10.31 11.11
C PRO A 35 7.58 9.38 10.81
N GLN A 36 7.82 8.34 11.62
CA GLN A 36 8.96 7.44 11.46
C GLN A 36 8.66 6.32 10.43
N ARG A 37 9.43 6.26 9.33
CA ARG A 37 9.26 5.29 8.23
C ARG A 37 10.35 4.21 8.20
N ILE A 38 10.45 3.39 9.24
CA ILE A 38 11.41 2.28 9.29
C ILE A 38 11.01 1.22 8.25
N PHE A 39 11.91 0.91 7.31
CA PHE A 39 11.69 -0.01 6.18
C PHE A 39 10.50 0.32 5.25
N ASN A 40 9.93 1.53 5.33
CA ASN A 40 8.77 1.94 4.55
C ASN A 40 9.11 3.11 3.62
N ARG A 41 9.98 2.91 2.61
CA ARG A 41 10.36 3.99 1.67
C ARG A 41 9.15 4.52 0.88
N PRO A 42 9.13 5.80 0.47
CA PRO A 42 8.07 6.34 -0.38
C PRO A 42 7.92 5.56 -1.68
N GLU A 43 6.70 5.52 -2.23
CA GLU A 43 6.36 4.75 -3.42
C GLU A 43 5.37 5.51 -4.31
N LEU A 44 5.68 5.57 -5.61
CA LEU A 44 4.81 6.10 -6.66
C LEU A 44 4.37 4.94 -7.56
N VAL A 45 3.07 4.71 -7.65
CA VAL A 45 2.47 3.67 -8.50
C VAL A 45 1.96 4.31 -9.78
N VAL A 46 2.27 3.70 -10.92
CA VAL A 46 1.78 4.10 -12.24
C VAL A 46 0.91 2.98 -12.80
N VAL A 47 -0.31 3.29 -13.21
CA VAL A 47 -1.24 2.36 -13.85
C VAL A 47 -1.56 2.89 -15.24
N GLN A 48 -1.34 2.06 -16.26
CA GLN A 48 -1.73 2.35 -17.64
C GLN A 48 -3.00 1.56 -17.96
N LEU A 49 -4.03 2.25 -18.45
CA LEU A 49 -5.25 1.64 -18.98
C LEU A 49 -5.25 1.87 -20.49
N ASN A 50 -5.61 0.85 -21.26
CA ASN A 50 -5.71 0.89 -22.73
C ASN A 50 -7.16 1.03 -23.16
#